data_AF-A0A554SGI0-F1
#
_entry.id   AF-A0A554SGI0-F1
#
_cell.length_a   1.000
_cell.length_b   1.000
_cell.length_c   1.000
_cell.angle_alpha   90.00
_cell.angle_beta   90.00
_cell.angle_gamma   90.00
#
_symmetry.space_group_name_H-M   'P 1'
#
loop_
_entity.id
_entity.type
_entity.pdbx_description
1 polymer ?
#
loop_
_entity_poly.entity_id
_entity_poly.type
_entity_poly.pdbx_seq_one_letter_code
_entity_poly.pdbx_strand_id
1 'polypeptide(L)'
;MSFSFLLPESRAFLRGPETGDASAWETDQAVRRLRADYERWSRLLVGVVAFAAAAGGGCVAVLFAGLSVAWRVLPRGEDLVIGLVALLMAPCGVVVLVRLRRTGRVLTRAAAAWVVVPFRSGERSTSLGGWVAARTVNVEPPIFARIALASLVSLLAVCAWSVAIVSFVSPRDLSLGFGENAAYGAAALYLALLATFCGGGLIAGPMRLANGLGAGDPLWVRVRSMFAR
;
A
#
# COMPACT_ATOMS: atom_id res chain seq x y z
N MET A 1 -18.14 -15.96 2.64
CA MET A 1 -16.95 -16.66 2.09
C MET A 1 -15.86 -15.66 1.69
N SER A 2 -15.08 -15.13 2.63
CA SER A 2 -14.35 -13.86 2.44
C SER A 2 -12.80 -13.94 2.56
N PHE A 3 -12.12 -14.93 1.96
CA PHE A 3 -10.65 -14.99 2.02
C PHE A 3 -9.99 -15.72 0.83
N SER A 4 -9.83 -15.08 -0.34
CA SER A 4 -8.95 -15.57 -1.41
C SER A 4 -7.57 -14.89 -1.47
N PHE A 5 -7.33 -13.84 -0.67
CA PHE A 5 -6.08 -13.07 -0.68
C PHE A 5 -5.02 -13.53 0.33
N LEU A 6 -5.36 -14.48 1.21
CA LEU A 6 -4.46 -15.04 2.22
C LEU A 6 -4.32 -16.54 2.00
N LEU A 7 -3.08 -17.04 2.00
CA LEU A 7 -2.83 -18.48 1.93
C LEU A 7 -3.39 -19.17 3.17
N PRO A 8 -3.93 -20.41 3.04
CA PRO A 8 -4.42 -21.17 4.19
C PRO A 8 -3.36 -21.35 5.27
N GLU A 9 -2.12 -21.62 4.87
CA GLU A 9 -0.99 -21.83 5.78
C GLU A 9 -0.68 -20.62 6.66
N SER A 10 -0.82 -19.41 6.13
CA SER A 10 -0.55 -18.17 6.85
C SER A 10 -1.62 -17.89 7.92
N ARG A 11 -2.85 -18.44 7.76
CA ARG A 11 -3.98 -18.16 8.66
C ARG A 11 -3.75 -18.69 10.07
N ALA A 12 -3.08 -19.84 10.19
CA ALA A 12 -2.76 -20.45 11.48
C ALA A 12 -1.92 -19.51 12.37
N PHE A 13 -1.08 -18.68 11.75
CA PHE A 13 -0.13 -17.83 12.46
C PHE A 13 -0.61 -16.37 12.64
N LEU A 14 -1.83 -16.03 12.21
CA LEU A 14 -2.34 -14.65 12.25
C LEU A 14 -2.72 -14.16 13.66
N ARG A 15 -3.06 -15.06 14.58
CA ARG A 15 -3.41 -14.70 15.96
C ARG A 15 -2.20 -14.25 16.78
N GLY A 16 -0.99 -14.38 16.23
CA GLY A 16 0.24 -14.17 16.96
C GLY A 16 0.49 -15.29 17.96
N PRO A 17 1.61 -15.23 18.69
CA PRO A 17 1.88 -16.14 19.80
C PRO A 17 0.91 -15.77 20.93
N GLU A 18 -0.03 -16.65 21.27
CA GLU A 18 -1.00 -16.44 22.36
C GLU A 18 -0.33 -16.56 23.75
N THR A 19 0.84 -17.21 23.83
CA THR A 19 1.66 -17.36 25.05
C THR A 19 3.14 -17.23 24.70
N GLY A 20 3.96 -16.79 25.67
CA GLY A 20 5.41 -16.60 25.51
C GLY A 20 6.22 -17.90 25.37
N ASP A 21 5.55 -19.05 25.20
CA ASP A 21 6.14 -20.39 25.18
C ASP A 21 6.38 -20.93 23.76
N ALA A 22 6.17 -20.11 22.73
CA ALA A 22 6.44 -20.55 21.37
C ALA A 22 7.94 -20.72 21.13
N SER A 23 8.33 -21.91 20.70
CA SER A 23 9.74 -22.24 20.46
C SER A 23 10.36 -21.37 19.36
N ALA A 24 11.67 -21.19 19.38
CA ALA A 24 12.41 -20.53 18.30
C ALA A 24 12.13 -21.13 16.91
N TRP A 25 11.92 -22.45 16.82
CA TRP A 25 11.61 -23.13 15.56
C TRP A 25 10.21 -22.79 15.04
N GLU A 26 9.19 -22.82 15.90
CA GLU A 26 7.81 -22.44 15.53
C GLU A 26 7.75 -20.98 15.09
N THR A 27 8.50 -20.12 15.78
CA THR A 27 8.62 -18.70 15.44
C THR A 27 9.20 -18.52 14.04
N ASP A 28 10.31 -19.20 13.73
CA ASP A 28 10.92 -19.11 12.40
C ASP A 28 9.98 -19.61 11.30
N GLN A 29 9.26 -20.71 11.57
CA GLN A 29 8.29 -21.26 10.62
C GLN A 29 7.13 -20.28 10.38
N ALA A 30 6.61 -19.66 11.45
CA ALA A 30 5.55 -18.66 11.38
C ALA A 30 6.00 -17.44 10.56
N VAL A 31 7.19 -16.89 10.85
CA VAL A 31 7.75 -15.74 10.13
C VAL A 31 7.95 -16.06 8.66
N ARG A 32 8.55 -17.22 8.32
CA ARG A 32 8.77 -17.64 6.93
C ARG A 32 7.46 -17.72 6.15
N ARG A 33 6.43 -18.36 6.71
CA ARG A 33 5.11 -18.51 6.05
C ARG A 33 4.36 -17.20 5.88
N LEU A 34 4.41 -16.31 6.89
CA LEU A 34 3.78 -14.99 6.83
C LEU A 34 4.48 -14.08 5.81
N ARG A 35 5.81 -14.11 5.77
CA ARG A 35 6.62 -13.36 4.80
C ARG A 35 6.40 -13.87 3.37
N ALA A 36 6.42 -15.18 3.15
CA ALA A 36 6.17 -15.76 1.82
C ALA A 36 4.82 -15.33 1.22
N ASP A 37 3.74 -15.29 2.03
CA ASP A 37 2.42 -14.82 1.56
C ASP A 37 2.40 -13.31 1.30
N TYR A 38 3.09 -12.53 2.14
CA TYR A 38 3.21 -11.10 1.97
C TYR A 38 4.03 -10.73 0.73
N GLU A 39 5.15 -11.39 0.51
CA GLU A 39 6.17 -11.09 -0.50
C GLU A 39 5.82 -11.62 -1.90
N ARG A 40 4.86 -12.53 -2.01
CA ARG A 40 4.40 -13.14 -3.27
C ARG A 40 4.22 -12.13 -4.42
N TRP A 41 4.88 -12.39 -5.55
CA TRP A 41 4.83 -11.55 -6.75
C TRP A 41 3.42 -11.40 -7.33
N SER A 42 2.60 -12.47 -7.31
CA SER A 42 1.22 -12.39 -7.80
C SER A 42 0.39 -11.36 -7.01
N ARG A 43 0.66 -11.19 -5.71
CA ARG A 43 0.00 -10.18 -4.89
C ARG A 43 0.37 -8.77 -5.33
N LEU A 44 1.64 -8.56 -5.68
CA LEU A 44 2.13 -7.28 -6.18
C LEU A 44 1.54 -6.96 -7.55
N LEU A 45 1.54 -7.93 -8.47
CA LEU A 45 0.95 -7.79 -9.80
C LEU A 45 -0.54 -7.47 -9.76
N VAL A 46 -1.31 -8.17 -8.91
CA VAL A 46 -2.74 -7.84 -8.68
C VAL A 46 -2.89 -6.42 -8.16
N GLY A 47 -1.99 -5.96 -7.29
CA GLY A 47 -1.96 -4.57 -6.83
C GLY A 47 -1.71 -3.57 -7.97
N VAL A 48 -0.77 -3.85 -8.86
CA VAL A 48 -0.47 -3.01 -10.03
C VAL A 48 -1.67 -2.93 -10.98
N VAL A 49 -2.28 -4.08 -11.31
CA VAL A 49 -3.47 -4.14 -12.18
C VAL A 49 -4.65 -3.41 -11.55
N ALA A 50 -4.91 -3.63 -10.26
CA ALA A 50 -5.98 -2.95 -9.55
C ALA A 50 -5.76 -1.43 -9.46
N PHE A 51 -4.50 -0.99 -9.32
CA PHE A 51 -4.14 0.42 -9.38
C PHE A 51 -4.39 1.01 -10.75
N ALA A 52 -3.93 0.35 -11.83
CA ALA A 52 -4.17 0.80 -13.19
C ALA A 52 -5.67 0.89 -13.52
N ALA A 53 -6.46 -0.10 -13.11
CA ALA A 53 -7.91 -0.10 -13.29
C ALA A 53 -8.60 1.02 -12.48
N ALA A 54 -8.17 1.25 -11.23
CA ALA A 54 -8.70 2.31 -10.39
C ALA A 54 -8.35 3.70 -10.94
N ALA A 55 -7.07 3.94 -11.20
CA ALA A 55 -6.57 5.20 -11.72
C ALA A 55 -7.14 5.52 -13.11
N GLY A 56 -7.05 4.58 -14.04
CA GLY A 56 -7.56 4.75 -15.40
C GLY A 56 -9.08 4.93 -15.43
N GLY A 57 -9.82 4.01 -14.81
CA GLY A 57 -11.28 4.08 -14.76
C GLY A 57 -11.78 5.35 -14.06
N GLY A 58 -11.17 5.71 -12.93
CA GLY A 58 -11.60 6.89 -12.18
C GLY A 58 -11.28 8.20 -12.90
N CYS A 59 -10.08 8.34 -13.47
CA CYS A 59 -9.73 9.51 -14.28
C CYS A 59 -10.63 9.64 -15.50
N VAL A 60 -10.88 8.56 -16.24
CA VAL A 60 -11.77 8.57 -17.41
C VAL A 60 -13.19 8.95 -16.99
N ALA A 61 -13.74 8.37 -15.93
CA ALA A 61 -15.09 8.68 -15.46
C ALA A 61 -15.23 10.15 -15.02
N VAL A 62 -14.25 10.68 -14.29
CA VAL A 62 -14.26 12.08 -13.82
C VAL A 62 -14.10 13.05 -14.99
N LEU A 63 -13.16 12.79 -15.91
CA LEU A 63 -12.97 13.63 -17.11
C LEU A 63 -14.20 13.60 -18.00
N PHE A 64 -14.76 12.42 -18.24
CA PHE A 64 -15.94 12.24 -19.06
C PHE A 64 -17.14 13.04 -18.51
N ALA A 65 -17.42 12.91 -17.21
CA ALA A 65 -18.49 13.65 -16.56
C ALA A 65 -18.23 15.16 -16.58
N GLY A 66 -17.01 15.58 -16.24
CA GLY A 66 -16.63 17.00 -16.17
C GLY A 66 -16.65 17.70 -17.53
N LEU A 67 -16.11 17.07 -18.57
CA LEU A 67 -16.07 17.64 -19.92
C LEU A 67 -17.45 17.66 -20.58
N SER A 68 -18.30 16.66 -20.34
CA SER A 68 -19.69 16.67 -20.82
C SER A 68 -20.47 17.87 -20.29
N VAL A 69 -20.27 18.21 -19.01
CA VAL A 69 -20.86 19.40 -18.37
C VAL A 69 -20.25 20.67 -18.93
N ALA A 70 -18.91 20.75 -19.03
CA ALA A 70 -18.20 21.93 -19.50
C ALA A 70 -18.59 22.31 -20.95
N TRP A 71 -18.71 21.32 -21.83
CA TRP A 71 -19.02 21.54 -23.25
C TRP A 71 -20.51 21.56 -23.55
N ARG A 72 -21.37 21.25 -22.57
CA ARG A 72 -22.83 21.14 -22.74
C ARG A 72 -23.22 20.18 -23.87
N VAL A 73 -22.42 19.13 -24.07
CA VAL A 73 -22.65 18.12 -25.11
C VAL A 73 -23.38 16.93 -24.49
N LEU A 74 -24.46 16.47 -25.12
CA LEU A 74 -25.06 15.19 -24.75
C LEU A 74 -24.15 14.05 -25.22
N PRO A 75 -23.78 13.11 -24.33
CA PRO A 75 -22.96 11.98 -24.71
C PRO A 75 -23.67 11.07 -25.70
N ARG A 76 -22.92 10.54 -26.66
CA ARG A 76 -23.42 9.53 -27.61
C ARG A 76 -23.52 8.17 -26.91
N GLY A 77 -24.18 7.21 -27.57
CA GLY A 77 -24.33 5.86 -27.03
C GLY A 77 -22.98 5.18 -26.72
N GLU A 78 -21.97 5.38 -27.57
CA GLU A 78 -20.60 4.89 -27.37
C GLU A 78 -19.92 5.48 -26.14
N ASP A 79 -20.11 6.78 -25.89
CA ASP A 79 -19.55 7.49 -24.75
C ASP A 79 -20.13 6.99 -23.43
N LEU A 80 -21.43 6.67 -23.41
CA LEU A 80 -22.11 6.11 -22.25
C LEU A 80 -21.55 4.73 -21.88
N VAL A 81 -21.22 3.89 -22.86
CA VAL A 81 -20.61 2.58 -22.63
C VAL A 81 -19.23 2.75 -22.01
N ILE A 82 -18.40 3.64 -22.56
CA ILE A 82 -17.05 3.93 -22.03
C ILE A 82 -17.14 4.48 -20.60
N GLY A 83 -18.01 5.46 -20.36
CA GLY A 83 -18.24 6.04 -19.05
C GLY A 83 -18.71 5.01 -18.03
N LEU A 84 -19.62 4.11 -18.42
CA LEU A 84 -20.11 3.04 -17.55
C LEU A 84 -19.00 2.03 -17.21
N VAL A 85 -18.21 1.59 -18.19
CA VAL A 85 -17.09 0.68 -17.96
C VAL A 85 -16.07 1.33 -17.00
N ALA A 86 -15.72 2.59 -17.24
CA ALA A 86 -14.81 3.36 -16.39
C ALA A 86 -15.34 3.48 -14.95
N LEU A 87 -16.64 3.79 -14.80
CA LEU A 87 -17.34 3.90 -13.52
C LEU A 87 -17.38 2.58 -12.75
N LEU A 88 -17.37 1.43 -13.43
CA LEU A 88 -17.34 0.11 -12.81
C LEU A 88 -15.91 -0.35 -12.47
N MET A 89 -14.94 -0.07 -13.35
CA MET A 89 -13.54 -0.44 -13.13
C MET A 89 -12.94 0.27 -11.93
N ALA A 90 -13.24 1.57 -11.76
CA ALA A 90 -12.70 2.39 -10.68
C ALA A 90 -12.96 1.82 -9.27
N PRO A 91 -14.23 1.60 -8.84
CA PRO A 91 -14.53 1.04 -7.53
C PRO A 91 -14.06 -0.40 -7.38
N CYS A 92 -14.10 -1.22 -8.44
CA CYS A 92 -13.59 -2.59 -8.41
C CYS A 92 -12.09 -2.61 -8.04
N GLY A 93 -11.29 -1.79 -8.73
CA GLY A 93 -9.86 -1.63 -8.44
C GLY A 93 -9.62 -1.13 -7.01
N VAL A 94 -10.36 -0.10 -6.56
CA VAL A 94 -10.27 0.43 -5.19
C VAL A 94 -10.57 -0.64 -4.14
N VAL A 95 -11.62 -1.44 -4.33
CA VAL A 95 -11.98 -2.52 -3.40
C VAL A 95 -10.83 -3.53 -3.28
N VAL A 96 -10.25 -3.95 -4.40
CA VAL A 96 -9.09 -4.87 -4.40
C VAL A 96 -7.90 -4.26 -3.66
N LEU A 97 -7.57 -2.99 -3.93
CA LEU A 97 -6.47 -2.29 -3.25
C LEU A 97 -6.68 -2.19 -1.74
N VAL A 98 -7.90 -1.84 -1.30
CA VAL A 98 -8.24 -1.78 0.13
C VAL A 98 -8.11 -3.15 0.78
N ARG A 99 -8.56 -4.22 0.11
CA ARG A 99 -8.44 -5.60 0.60
C ARG A 99 -6.98 -6.03 0.70
N LEU A 100 -6.16 -5.75 -0.31
CA LEU A 100 -4.73 -6.02 -0.31
C LEU A 100 -4.00 -5.27 0.81
N ARG A 101 -4.35 -4.01 1.05
CA ARG A 101 -3.79 -3.21 2.13
C ARG A 101 -4.16 -3.77 3.50
N ARG A 102 -5.42 -4.10 3.73
CA ARG A 102 -5.89 -4.68 5.01
C ARG A 102 -5.19 -6.00 5.30
N THR A 103 -5.21 -6.92 4.35
CA THR A 103 -4.57 -8.24 4.51
C THR A 103 -3.05 -8.13 4.66
N GLY A 104 -2.39 -7.20 3.96
CA GLY A 104 -0.95 -7.00 4.07
C GLY A 104 -0.53 -6.41 5.42
N ARG A 105 -1.34 -5.48 5.95
CA ARG A 105 -1.15 -4.94 7.31
C ARG A 105 -1.28 -6.01 8.39
N VAL A 106 -2.18 -6.97 8.20
CA VAL A 106 -2.38 -8.09 9.13
C VAL A 106 -1.18 -9.04 9.09
N LEU A 107 -0.75 -9.47 7.90
CA LEU A 107 0.41 -10.34 7.72
C LEU A 107 1.69 -9.73 8.30
N THR A 108 1.98 -8.46 7.97
CA THR A 108 3.21 -7.79 8.43
C THR A 108 3.19 -7.50 9.93
N ARG A 109 2.02 -7.24 10.53
CA ARG A 109 1.89 -7.13 11.99
C ARG A 109 2.14 -8.46 12.68
N ALA A 110 1.53 -9.54 12.18
CA ALA A 110 1.73 -10.87 12.72
C ALA A 110 3.20 -11.29 12.60
N ALA A 111 3.82 -11.10 11.42
CA ALA A 111 5.22 -11.42 11.20
C ALA A 111 6.14 -10.63 12.15
N ALA A 112 5.92 -9.32 12.29
CA ALA A 112 6.68 -8.51 13.23
C ALA A 112 6.50 -8.94 14.69
N ALA A 113 5.29 -9.38 15.08
CA ALA A 113 5.04 -9.89 16.43
C ALA A 113 5.79 -11.20 16.69
N TRP A 114 5.75 -12.14 15.74
CA TRP A 114 6.47 -13.42 15.83
C TRP A 114 7.99 -13.21 15.91
N VAL A 115 8.57 -12.35 15.08
CA VAL A 115 10.03 -12.08 15.08
C VAL A 115 10.57 -11.69 16.46
N VAL A 116 9.78 -11.00 17.27
CA VAL A 116 10.21 -10.45 18.57
C VAL A 116 10.23 -11.51 19.69
N VAL A 117 9.48 -12.61 19.56
CA VAL A 117 9.28 -13.61 20.62
C VAL A 117 10.58 -14.20 21.17
N PRO A 118 11.48 -14.78 20.35
CA PRO A 118 12.68 -15.45 20.86
C PRO A 118 13.66 -14.48 21.54
N PHE A 119 13.59 -13.18 21.21
CA PHE A 119 14.39 -12.15 21.89
C PHE A 119 13.80 -11.75 23.25
N ARG A 120 12.48 -11.88 23.42
CA ARG A 120 11.81 -11.63 24.71
C ARG A 120 11.92 -12.80 25.68
N SER A 121 11.85 -14.03 25.17
CA SER A 121 12.03 -15.24 25.99
C SER A 121 13.50 -15.50 26.35
N GLY A 122 14.44 -14.76 25.76
CA GLY A 122 15.87 -14.94 25.99
C GLY A 122 16.48 -16.11 25.22
N GLU A 123 15.70 -16.82 24.40
CA GLU A 123 16.18 -17.90 23.53
C GLU A 123 17.17 -17.42 22.47
N ARG A 124 17.10 -16.14 22.07
CA ARG A 124 18.05 -15.50 21.14
C ARG A 124 18.62 -14.22 21.71
N SER A 125 19.94 -14.08 21.61
CA SER A 125 20.65 -12.85 21.90
C SER A 125 20.66 -11.90 20.69
N THR A 126 20.77 -10.61 20.96
CA THR A 126 21.00 -9.60 19.92
C THR A 126 22.41 -9.77 19.36
N SER A 127 22.55 -9.63 18.04
CA SER A 127 23.84 -9.90 17.38
C SER A 127 24.05 -8.98 16.17
N LEU A 128 25.29 -8.90 15.71
CA LEU A 128 25.63 -8.20 14.45
C LEU A 128 24.86 -8.78 13.26
N GLY A 129 24.57 -10.09 13.27
CA GLY A 129 23.71 -10.72 12.25
C GLY A 129 22.28 -10.13 12.25
N GLY A 130 21.73 -9.82 13.43
CA GLY A 130 20.43 -9.15 13.55
C GLY A 130 20.44 -7.72 12.98
N TRP A 131 21.54 -6.98 13.18
CA TRP A 131 21.75 -5.66 12.58
C TRP A 131 21.82 -5.72 11.05
N VAL A 132 22.56 -6.68 10.48
CA VAL A 132 22.63 -6.87 9.02
C VAL A 132 21.25 -7.25 8.47
N ALA A 133 20.55 -8.19 9.12
CA ALA A 133 19.24 -8.66 8.68
C ALA A 133 18.19 -7.52 8.63
N ALA A 134 18.18 -6.64 9.64
CA ALA A 134 17.26 -5.50 9.69
C ALA A 134 17.47 -4.49 8.55
N ARG A 135 18.69 -4.38 8.00
CA ARG A 135 19.04 -3.45 6.91
C ARG A 135 18.94 -4.07 5.53
N THR A 136 19.25 -5.36 5.41
CA THR A 136 19.24 -6.11 4.15
C THR A 136 17.84 -6.51 3.70
N VAL A 137 16.85 -6.54 4.61
CA VAL A 137 15.44 -6.83 4.26
C VAL A 137 14.90 -5.91 3.16
N ASN A 138 15.38 -4.66 3.09
CA ASN A 138 14.94 -3.69 2.07
C ASN A 138 15.53 -3.98 0.67
N VAL A 139 16.61 -4.76 0.61
CA VAL A 139 17.32 -5.12 -0.63
C VAL A 139 16.79 -6.45 -1.20
N GLU A 140 16.00 -7.19 -0.43
CA GLU A 140 15.34 -8.40 -0.93
C GLU A 140 14.46 -8.05 -2.14
N PRO A 141 14.54 -8.79 -3.27
CA PRO A 141 13.87 -8.43 -4.52
C PRO A 141 12.37 -8.08 -4.39
N PRO A 142 11.53 -8.84 -3.66
CA PRO A 142 10.11 -8.49 -3.53
C PRO A 142 9.88 -7.23 -2.70
N ILE A 143 10.70 -6.97 -1.68
CA ILE A 143 10.59 -5.78 -0.84
C ILE A 143 11.09 -4.56 -1.59
N PHE A 144 12.24 -4.67 -2.26
CA PHE A 144 12.80 -3.64 -3.11
C PHE A 144 11.81 -3.20 -4.18
N ALA A 145 11.17 -4.14 -4.88
CA ALA A 145 10.16 -3.82 -5.90
C ALA A 145 8.97 -3.03 -5.31
N ARG A 146 8.53 -3.35 -4.09
CA ARG A 146 7.46 -2.60 -3.39
C ARG A 146 7.90 -1.19 -3.03
N ILE A 147 9.14 -1.02 -2.58
CA ILE A 147 9.72 0.29 -2.26
C ILE A 147 9.84 1.13 -3.53
N ALA A 148 10.40 0.57 -4.60
CA ALA A 148 10.53 1.23 -5.89
C ALA A 148 9.17 1.66 -6.47
N LEU A 149 8.18 0.74 -6.46
CA LEU A 149 6.81 1.07 -6.86
C LEU A 149 6.19 2.15 -5.97
N ALA A 150 6.45 2.11 -4.66
CA ALA A 150 5.95 3.15 -3.77
C ALA A 150 6.57 4.51 -4.09
N SER A 151 7.87 4.57 -4.38
CA SER A 151 8.55 5.80 -4.81
C SER A 151 7.95 6.35 -6.10
N LEU A 152 7.72 5.49 -7.10
CA LEU A 152 7.09 5.88 -8.36
C LEU A 152 5.66 6.41 -8.14
N VAL A 153 4.86 5.71 -7.34
CA VAL A 153 3.49 6.12 -7.01
C VAL A 153 3.48 7.41 -6.17
N SER A 154 4.45 7.61 -5.29
CA SER A 154 4.61 8.86 -4.54
C SER A 154 5.00 10.02 -5.45
N LEU A 155 5.89 9.83 -6.43
CA LEU A 155 6.19 10.84 -7.45
C LEU A 155 4.94 11.19 -8.27
N LEU A 156 4.20 10.17 -8.72
CA LEU A 156 2.92 10.36 -9.40
C LEU A 156 1.94 11.16 -8.54
N ALA A 157 1.86 10.87 -7.24
CA ALA A 157 1.01 11.61 -6.31
C ALA A 157 1.43 13.09 -6.23
N VAL A 158 2.73 13.38 -6.12
CA VAL A 158 3.24 14.76 -6.10
C VAL A 158 2.87 15.49 -7.38
N CYS A 159 3.12 14.90 -8.55
CA CYS A 159 2.75 15.51 -9.83
C CYS A 159 1.24 15.75 -9.94
N ALA A 160 0.41 14.78 -9.55
CA ALA A 160 -1.04 14.90 -9.59
C ALA A 160 -1.57 15.95 -8.60
N TRP A 161 -0.99 16.04 -7.39
CA TRP A 161 -1.29 17.11 -6.44
C TRP A 161 -0.93 18.48 -6.99
N SER A 162 0.24 18.63 -7.63
CA SER A 162 0.63 19.89 -8.26
C SER A 162 -0.36 20.34 -9.33
N VAL A 163 -0.78 19.43 -10.22
CA VAL A 163 -1.79 19.72 -11.24
C VAL A 163 -3.12 20.10 -10.59
N ALA A 164 -3.60 19.34 -9.62
CA ALA A 164 -4.85 19.63 -8.91
C ALA A 164 -4.82 21.02 -8.25
N ILE A 165 -3.75 21.35 -7.52
CA ILE A 165 -3.60 22.64 -6.86
C ILE A 165 -3.61 23.78 -7.88
N VAL A 166 -2.84 23.68 -8.96
CA VAL A 166 -2.79 24.71 -10.01
C VAL A 166 -4.15 24.90 -10.66
N SER A 167 -4.87 23.82 -10.96
CA SER A 167 -6.21 23.86 -11.55
C SER A 167 -7.27 24.50 -10.65
N PHE A 168 -7.15 24.41 -9.32
CA PHE A 168 -8.14 24.99 -8.40
C PHE A 168 -7.76 26.38 -7.85
N VAL A 169 -6.46 26.73 -7.86
CA VAL A 169 -5.98 28.02 -7.32
C VAL A 169 -5.92 29.11 -8.40
N SER A 170 -5.91 28.74 -9.69
CA SER A 170 -5.82 29.72 -10.78
C SER A 170 -7.07 30.64 -10.81
N PRO A 171 -6.90 31.97 -10.69
CA PRO A 171 -8.01 32.92 -10.59
C PRO A 171 -8.86 33.06 -11.86
N ARG A 172 -8.49 32.39 -12.96
CA ARG A 172 -9.25 32.38 -14.23
C ARG A 172 -10.56 31.59 -14.15
N ASP A 173 -10.70 30.66 -13.20
CA ASP A 173 -11.88 29.77 -13.10
C ASP A 173 -12.95 30.25 -12.10
N LEU A 174 -12.67 31.29 -11.30
CA LEU A 174 -13.61 31.81 -10.29
C LEU A 174 -14.78 32.63 -10.87
N SER A 175 -14.71 33.03 -12.14
CA SER A 175 -15.71 33.91 -12.76
C SER A 175 -16.66 33.24 -13.78
N LEU A 176 -16.45 31.98 -14.17
CA LEU A 176 -17.15 31.37 -15.33
C LEU A 176 -17.83 30.00 -15.11
N GLY A 177 -17.88 29.47 -13.88
CA GLY A 177 -18.48 28.16 -13.59
C GLY A 177 -17.51 26.99 -13.82
N PHE A 178 -18.01 25.74 -13.77
CA PHE A 178 -17.20 24.52 -13.97
C PHE A 178 -16.61 24.47 -15.40
N GLY A 179 -15.44 25.07 -15.59
CA GLY A 179 -14.69 25.03 -16.84
C GLY A 179 -13.90 23.72 -17.02
N GLU A 180 -13.31 23.53 -18.20
CA GLU A 180 -12.48 22.36 -18.53
C GLU A 180 -11.35 22.13 -17.50
N ASN A 181 -10.75 23.21 -17.01
CA ASN A 181 -9.71 23.17 -15.97
C ASN A 181 -10.19 22.50 -14.69
N ALA A 182 -11.45 22.68 -14.31
CA ALA A 182 -12.02 22.05 -13.12
C ALA A 182 -12.18 20.53 -13.32
N ALA A 183 -12.50 20.08 -14.54
CA ALA A 183 -12.57 18.65 -14.86
C ALA A 183 -11.18 17.99 -14.79
N TYR A 184 -10.15 18.62 -15.38
CA TYR A 184 -8.77 18.15 -15.28
C TYR A 184 -8.26 18.18 -13.83
N GLY A 185 -8.57 19.24 -13.09
CA GLY A 185 -8.22 19.39 -11.67
C GLY A 185 -8.87 18.32 -10.80
N ALA A 186 -10.14 17.99 -11.04
CA ALA A 186 -10.85 16.93 -10.33
C ALA A 186 -10.26 15.53 -10.62
N ALA A 187 -9.93 15.24 -11.88
CA ALA A 187 -9.28 13.98 -12.25
C ALA A 187 -7.87 13.86 -11.64
N ALA A 188 -7.10 14.96 -11.65
CA ALA A 188 -5.80 15.03 -11.00
C ALA A 188 -5.91 14.84 -9.49
N LEU A 189 -6.89 15.47 -8.83
CA LEU A 189 -7.14 15.31 -7.40
C LEU A 189 -7.50 13.86 -7.04
N TYR A 190 -8.38 13.23 -7.83
CA TYR A 190 -8.71 11.82 -7.68
C TYR A 190 -7.46 10.93 -7.75
N LEU A 191 -6.64 11.12 -8.78
CA LEU A 191 -5.41 10.35 -8.97
C LEU A 191 -4.41 10.59 -7.84
N ALA A 192 -4.28 11.85 -7.39
CA ALA A 192 -3.40 12.24 -6.29
C ALA A 192 -3.78 11.52 -4.99
N LEU A 193 -5.06 11.54 -4.62
CA LEU A 193 -5.58 10.85 -3.44
C LEU A 193 -5.35 9.34 -3.52
N LEU A 194 -5.66 8.73 -4.67
CA LEU A 194 -5.46 7.30 -4.89
C LEU A 194 -3.98 6.91 -4.79
N ALA A 195 -3.09 7.67 -5.44
CA ALA A 195 -1.66 7.45 -5.44
C ALA A 195 -1.07 7.63 -4.03
N THR A 196 -1.42 8.70 -3.31
CA THR A 196 -0.99 8.90 -1.90
C THR A 196 -1.44 7.73 -1.02
N PHE A 197 -2.69 7.28 -1.16
CA PHE A 197 -3.21 6.15 -0.41
C PHE A 197 -2.45 4.85 -0.69
N CYS A 198 -2.14 4.58 -1.97
CA CYS A 198 -1.44 3.37 -2.40
C CYS A 198 0.04 3.38 -2.01
N GLY A 199 0.74 4.50 -2.21
CA GLY A 199 2.14 4.67 -1.80
C GLY A 199 2.33 4.43 -0.30
N GLY A 200 1.47 5.02 0.53
CA GLY A 200 1.47 4.77 1.97
C GLY A 200 1.17 3.31 2.34
N GLY A 201 0.38 2.59 1.53
CA GLY A 201 0.13 1.17 1.70
C GLY A 201 1.35 0.29 1.40
N LEU A 202 2.08 0.61 0.33
CA LEU A 202 3.26 -0.13 -0.12
C LEU A 202 4.46 0.03 0.82
N ILE A 203 4.67 1.21 1.41
CA ILE A 203 5.79 1.51 2.33
C ILE A 203 5.54 0.97 3.75
N ALA A 204 4.28 0.98 4.20
CA ALA A 204 3.96 0.61 5.58
C ALA A 204 4.30 -0.85 5.93
N GLY A 205 4.26 -1.76 4.95
CA GLY A 205 4.59 -3.18 5.15
C GLY A 205 6.09 -3.42 5.39
N PRO A 206 6.98 -3.02 4.47
CA PRO A 206 8.43 -3.11 4.65
C PRO A 206 8.91 -2.44 5.94
N MET A 207 8.40 -1.24 6.27
CA MET A 207 8.74 -0.56 7.52
C MET A 207 8.38 -1.38 8.76
N ARG A 208 7.25 -2.08 8.77
CA ARG A 208 6.86 -2.95 9.90
C ARG A 208 7.76 -4.16 10.03
N LEU A 209 8.14 -4.77 8.91
CA LEU A 209 9.05 -5.90 8.88
C LEU A 209 10.45 -5.49 9.37
N ALA A 210 11.00 -4.39 8.84
CA ALA A 210 12.27 -3.84 9.28
C ALA A 210 12.26 -3.50 10.79
N ASN A 211 11.19 -2.85 11.28
CA ASN A 211 11.03 -2.55 12.71
C ASN A 211 10.93 -3.80 13.59
N GLY A 212 10.28 -4.87 13.10
CA GLY A 212 10.22 -6.16 13.80
C GLY A 212 11.60 -6.82 13.89
N LEU A 213 12.34 -6.86 12.78
CA LEU A 213 13.71 -7.39 12.73
C LEU A 213 14.68 -6.57 13.58
N GLY A 214 14.41 -5.28 13.79
CA GLY A 214 15.17 -4.42 14.69
C GLY A 214 15.21 -4.91 16.16
N ALA A 215 14.38 -5.87 16.57
CA ALA A 215 14.50 -6.51 17.88
C ALA A 215 15.80 -7.30 18.06
N GLY A 216 16.39 -7.80 16.97
CA GLY A 216 17.69 -8.46 16.99
C GLY A 216 18.89 -7.52 16.87
N ASP A 217 18.66 -6.22 16.65
CA ASP A 217 19.71 -5.22 16.46
C ASP A 217 20.20 -4.68 17.83
N PRO A 218 21.48 -4.91 18.20
CA PRO A 218 22.03 -4.44 19.47
C PRO A 218 22.09 -2.91 19.57
N LEU A 219 22.27 -2.19 18.46
CA LEU A 219 22.27 -0.73 18.46
C LEU A 219 20.85 -0.19 18.67
N TRP A 220 19.87 -0.78 18.00
CA TRP A 220 18.47 -0.36 18.13
C TRP A 220 17.95 -0.56 19.55
N VAL A 221 18.30 -1.68 20.18
CA VAL A 221 17.96 -1.97 21.58
C VAL A 221 18.60 -0.94 22.52
N ARG A 222 19.88 -0.59 22.31
CA ARG A 222 20.56 0.47 23.07
C ARG A 222 19.88 1.83 22.92
N VAL A 223 19.62 2.27 21.69
CA VAL A 223 18.96 3.55 21.41
C VAL A 223 17.58 3.61 22.07
N ARG A 224 16.77 2.55 21.92
CA ARG A 224 15.43 2.50 22.52
C ARG A 224 15.48 2.51 24.05
N SER A 225 16.48 1.89 24.66
CA SER A 225 16.67 1.94 26.13
C SER A 225 17.04 3.33 26.64
N MET A 226 17.65 4.20 25.81
CA MET A 226 17.95 5.59 26.18
C MET A 226 16.70 6.47 26.19
N PHE A 227 15.72 6.19 25.33
CA PHE A 227 14.45 6.94 25.25
C PHE A 227 13.34 6.39 26.15
N ALA A 228 13.57 5.23 26.79
CA ALA A 228 12.62 4.64 27.73
C ALA A 228 12.89 5.03 29.20
N ARG A 229 13.83 5.96 29.42
CA ARG A 229 14.08 6.63 30.70
C ARG A 229 13.39 7.99 30.69
#